data_AF-A0A537IZ06-F1
#
_entry.id   AF-A0A537IZ06-F1
#
_cell.length_a   1.000
_cell.length_b   1.000
_cell.length_c   1.000
_cell.angle_alpha   90.00
_cell.angle_beta   90.00
_cell.angle_gamma   90.00
#
_symmetry.space_group_name_H-M   'P 1'
#
loop_
_entity.id
_entity.type
_entity.pdbx_description
1 polymer ?
#
loop_
_entity_poly.entity_id
_entity_poly.type
_entity_poly.pdbx_seq_one_letter_code
_entity_poly.pdbx_strand_id
1 'polypeptide(L)'
;MNWVAIVVAAIAQFIIGWIWYGPLFGKTWMSMMGMSQQSMSREGMGKTMVLTFIGSLVTAAVLSMLVGWMGAKTLSTGIAAGFWAWLGFVATVTLGGVLFAKMSWNLYILNNAYQLISLAVMGAILAKWG
;
A
#
# COMPACT_ATOMS: atom_id res chain seq x y z
N MET A 1 4.28 3.28 20.60
CA MET A 1 4.22 3.97 19.29
C MET A 1 5.58 4.58 19.01
N ASN A 2 6.25 4.12 17.96
CA ASN A 2 7.63 4.51 17.64
C ASN A 2 7.63 5.27 16.31
N TRP A 3 7.91 6.57 16.36
CA TRP A 3 7.89 7.44 15.17
C TRP A 3 8.94 7.09 14.14
N VAL A 4 10.08 6.56 14.57
CA VAL A 4 11.09 6.02 13.64
C VAL A 4 10.48 4.84 12.89
N ALA A 5 9.73 3.95 13.57
CA ALA A 5 9.11 2.76 12.95
C ALA A 5 8.12 3.15 11.87
N ILE A 6 7.31 4.17 12.18
CA ILE A 6 6.31 4.72 11.28
C ILE A 6 6.97 5.26 10.01
N VAL A 7 8.04 6.04 10.15
CA VAL A 7 8.78 6.58 9.00
C VAL A 7 9.41 5.46 8.17
N VAL A 8 10.03 4.46 8.81
CA VAL A 8 10.63 3.32 8.10
C VAL A 8 9.58 2.47 7.38
N ALA A 9 8.43 2.23 8.00
CA ALA A 9 7.31 1.54 7.37
C ALA A 9 6.76 2.31 6.16
N ALA A 10 6.62 3.63 6.26
CA ALA A 10 6.17 4.47 5.16
C ALA A 10 7.18 4.47 3.98
N ILE A 11 8.48 4.54 4.27
CA ILE A 11 9.54 4.41 3.26
C ILE A 11 9.46 3.03 2.59
N ALA A 12 9.26 1.97 3.37
CA ALA A 12 9.13 0.61 2.82
C ALA A 12 7.95 0.51 1.85
N GLN A 13 6.76 1.02 2.21
CA GLN A 13 5.61 1.07 1.30
C GLN A 13 5.92 1.88 0.04
N PHE A 14 6.57 3.04 0.18
CA PHE A 14 6.92 3.88 -0.95
C PHE A 14 7.87 3.17 -1.94
N ILE A 15 8.90 2.49 -1.43
CA ILE A 15 9.82 1.68 -2.23
C ILE A 15 9.08 0.52 -2.91
N ILE A 16 8.23 -0.20 -2.18
CA ILE A 16 7.41 -1.29 -2.74
C ILE A 16 6.55 -0.74 -3.88
N GLY A 17 5.90 0.41 -3.70
CA GLY A 17 5.08 1.04 -4.73
C GLY A 17 5.88 1.41 -5.98
N TRP A 18 7.07 2.00 -5.79
CA TRP A 18 7.98 2.31 -6.89
C TRP A 18 8.42 1.05 -7.65
N ILE A 19 8.78 -0.03 -6.95
CA ILE A 19 9.16 -1.31 -7.57
C ILE A 19 7.96 -1.94 -8.30
N TRP A 20 6.78 -1.91 -7.68
CA TRP A 20 5.56 -2.57 -8.19
C TRP A 20 5.04 -1.90 -9.46
N TYR A 21 4.78 -0.59 -9.41
CA TYR A 21 4.23 0.17 -10.54
C TYR A 21 5.31 0.71 -11.48
N GLY A 22 6.59 0.52 -11.16
CA GLY A 22 7.72 0.81 -12.04
C GLY A 22 8.19 -0.46 -12.76
N PRO A 23 9.32 -1.05 -12.33
CA PRO A 23 9.99 -2.12 -13.07
C PRO A 23 9.20 -3.45 -13.13
N LEU A 24 8.43 -3.82 -12.11
CA LEU A 24 7.76 -5.14 -12.10
C LEU A 24 6.49 -5.16 -12.97
N PHE A 25 5.55 -4.27 -12.69
CA PHE A 25 4.22 -4.30 -13.30
C PHE A 25 3.80 -2.97 -13.94
N GLY A 26 4.70 -1.99 -14.05
CA GLY A 26 4.34 -0.68 -14.58
C GLY A 26 3.74 -0.71 -15.98
N LYS A 27 4.34 -1.48 -16.91
CA LYS A 27 3.80 -1.65 -18.27
C LYS A 27 2.41 -2.29 -18.27
N THR A 28 2.25 -3.34 -17.46
CA THR A 28 0.98 -4.06 -17.30
C THR A 28 -0.10 -3.17 -16.71
N TRP A 29 0.22 -2.42 -15.65
CA TRP A 29 -0.67 -1.46 -15.02
C TRP A 29 -1.11 -0.35 -16.00
N MET A 30 -0.16 0.26 -16.72
CA MET A 30 -0.48 1.29 -17.73
C MET A 30 -1.43 0.76 -18.81
N SER A 31 -1.18 -0.45 -19.30
CA SER A 31 -2.06 -1.11 -20.27
C SER A 31 -3.46 -1.34 -19.72
N MET A 32 -3.60 -1.80 -18.47
CA MET A 32 -4.91 -1.99 -17.81
C MET A 32 -5.65 -0.68 -17.57
N MET A 33 -4.92 0.41 -17.36
CA MET A 33 -5.46 1.75 -17.18
C MET A 33 -5.79 2.45 -18.52
N GLY A 34 -5.48 1.83 -19.67
CA GLY A 34 -5.66 2.44 -20.98
C GLY A 34 -4.79 3.67 -21.21
N MET A 35 -3.72 3.85 -20.44
CA MET A 35 -2.80 4.97 -20.56
C MET A 35 -1.75 4.68 -21.63
N SER A 36 -1.47 5.65 -22.50
CA SER A 36 -0.34 5.56 -23.41
C SER A 36 0.93 6.04 -22.70
N GLN A 37 2.10 5.57 -23.13
CA GLN A 37 3.39 6.04 -22.59
C GLN A 37 3.54 7.58 -22.74
N GLN A 38 2.82 8.16 -23.70
CA GLN A 38 2.84 9.58 -24.04
C GLN A 38 1.92 10.44 -23.14
N SER A 39 0.92 9.84 -22.48
CA SER A 39 0.01 10.54 -21.56
C SER A 39 0.56 10.71 -20.14
N MET A 40 1.70 10.10 -19.82
CA MET A 40 2.44 10.41 -18.59
C MET A 40 3.19 11.73 -18.75
N SER A 41 2.52 12.85 -18.49
CA SER A 41 3.22 14.11 -18.31
C SER A 41 4.14 14.00 -17.09
N ARG A 42 5.36 14.55 -17.20
CA ARG A 42 6.24 14.75 -16.03
C ARG A 42 5.68 15.82 -15.09
N GLU A 43 4.76 16.63 -15.61
CA GLU A 43 4.09 17.70 -14.90
C GLU A 43 3.14 17.12 -13.83
N GLY A 44 3.34 17.50 -12.57
CA GLY A 44 2.55 16.99 -11.44
C GLY A 44 3.05 15.68 -10.82
N MET A 45 4.00 14.97 -11.42
CA MET A 45 4.55 13.72 -10.86
C MET A 45 5.16 13.92 -9.47
N GLY A 46 5.88 15.03 -9.25
CA GLY A 46 6.45 15.36 -7.94
C GLY A 46 5.37 15.57 -6.87
N LYS A 47 4.27 16.25 -7.22
CA LYS A 47 3.12 16.45 -6.30
C LYS A 47 2.48 15.10 -5.96
N THR A 48 2.27 14.24 -6.94
CA THR A 48 1.73 12.88 -6.73
C THR A 48 2.62 12.08 -5.79
N MET A 49 3.94 12.05 -6.02
CA MET A 49 4.88 11.33 -5.15
C MET A 49 4.84 11.83 -3.70
N VAL A 50 4.81 13.16 -3.49
CA VAL A 50 4.71 13.75 -2.15
C VAL A 50 3.40 13.34 -1.48
N LEU A 51 2.27 13.42 -2.18
CA LEU A 51 0.96 13.02 -1.63
C LEU A 51 0.90 11.52 -1.32
N THR A 52 1.49 10.67 -2.17
CA THR A 52 1.60 9.23 -1.91
C THR A 52 2.45 8.93 -0.68
N PHE A 53 3.56 9.64 -0.49
CA PHE A 53 4.40 9.49 0.69
C PHE A 53 3.68 9.92 1.98
N ILE A 54 2.97 11.06 1.94
CA ILE A 54 2.12 11.51 3.07
C ILE A 54 1.05 10.47 3.37
N GLY A 55 0.38 9.94 2.33
CA GLY A 55 -0.57 8.84 2.49
C GLY A 55 0.04 7.63 3.17
N SER A 56 1.26 7.24 2.77
CA SER A 56 2.00 6.11 3.36
C SER A 56 2.35 6.36 4.83
N LEU A 57 2.69 7.60 5.21
CA LEU A 57 2.91 7.98 6.61
C LEU A 57 1.64 7.86 7.45
N VAL A 58 0.50 8.32 6.92
CA VAL A 58 -0.80 8.20 7.61
C VAL A 58 -1.17 6.73 7.77
N THR A 59 -1.04 5.92 6.72
CA THR A 59 -1.26 4.47 6.78
C THR A 59 -0.36 3.81 7.83
N ALA A 60 0.94 4.14 7.86
CA ALA A 60 1.88 3.61 8.83
C ALA A 60 1.53 3.99 10.28
N ALA A 61 1.11 5.25 10.51
CA ALA A 61 0.74 5.73 11.82
C ALA A 61 -0.51 5.01 12.35
N VAL A 62 -1.56 4.92 11.52
CA VAL A 62 -2.80 4.21 11.89
C VAL A 62 -2.53 2.72 12.09
N LEU A 63 -1.76 2.09 11.21
CA LEU A 63 -1.39 0.68 11.37
C LEU A 63 -0.55 0.45 12.63
N SER A 64 0.31 1.40 13.03
CA SER A 64 1.07 1.33 14.27
C SER A 64 0.15 1.34 15.50
N MET A 65 -0.96 2.10 15.46
CA MET A 65 -1.96 2.08 16.54
C MET A 65 -2.65 0.71 16.60
N LEU A 66 -3.08 0.18 15.46
CA LEU A 66 -3.74 -1.14 15.39
C LEU A 66 -2.82 -2.27 15.87
N VAL A 67 -1.57 -2.31 15.42
CA VAL A 67 -0.55 -3.27 15.88
C VAL A 67 -0.35 -3.17 17.39
N GLY A 68 -0.30 -1.95 17.93
CA GLY A 68 -0.20 -1.72 19.37
C GLY A 68 -1.41 -2.22 20.15
N TRP A 69 -2.63 -1.93 19.69
CA TRP A 69 -3.87 -2.41 20.31
C TRP A 69 -4.04 -3.93 20.25
N MET A 70 -3.55 -4.56 19.18
CA MET A 70 -3.52 -6.02 19.06
C MET A 70 -2.45 -6.68 19.94
N GLY A 71 -1.58 -5.90 20.59
CA GLY A 71 -0.46 -6.43 21.37
C GLY A 71 0.56 -7.20 20.52
N ALA A 72 0.64 -6.91 19.22
CA ALA A 72 1.51 -7.62 18.29
C ALA A 72 2.97 -7.21 18.49
N LYS A 73 3.81 -8.15 18.95
CA LYS A 73 5.24 -7.95 19.26
C LYS A 73 6.21 -8.76 18.40
N THR A 74 5.68 -9.57 17.49
CA THR A 74 6.47 -10.45 16.62
C THR A 74 6.21 -10.14 15.16
N LEU A 75 7.14 -10.55 14.30
CA LEU A 75 7.03 -10.38 12.86
C LEU A 75 5.75 -11.00 12.31
N SER A 76 5.42 -12.23 12.72
CA SER A 76 4.23 -12.95 12.27
C SER A 76 2.94 -12.26 12.73
N THR A 77 2.89 -11.78 13.97
CA THR A 77 1.72 -11.02 14.47
C THR A 77 1.55 -9.68 13.76
N GLY A 78 2.66 -9.03 13.38
CA GLY A 78 2.64 -7.80 12.58
C GLY A 78 2.15 -8.03 11.15
N ILE A 79 2.61 -9.10 10.50
CA ILE A 79 2.12 -9.53 9.18
C ILE A 79 0.62 -9.84 9.25
N ALA A 80 0.17 -10.56 10.29
CA ALA A 80 -1.23 -10.86 10.49
C ALA A 80 -2.07 -9.59 10.67
N ALA A 81 -1.60 -8.61 11.45
CA ALA A 81 -2.26 -7.31 11.58
C ALA A 81 -2.40 -6.59 10.23
N GLY A 82 -1.33 -6.58 9.42
CA GLY A 82 -1.35 -6.05 8.06
C GLY A 82 -2.35 -6.77 7.15
N PHE A 83 -2.40 -8.10 7.21
CA PHE A 83 -3.36 -8.92 6.46
C PHE A 83 -4.81 -8.60 6.85
N TRP A 84 -5.12 -8.51 8.15
CA TRP A 84 -6.47 -8.20 8.59
C TRP A 84 -6.90 -6.78 8.26
N ALA A 85 -5.99 -5.81 8.37
CA ALA A 85 -6.23 -4.44 7.92
C ALA A 85 -6.51 -4.40 6.41
N TRP A 86 -5.72 -5.13 5.61
CA TRP A 86 -5.94 -5.28 4.17
C TRP A 86 -7.30 -5.90 3.86
N LEU A 87 -7.62 -7.04 4.47
CA LEU A 87 -8.85 -7.77 4.18
C LEU A 87 -10.08 -6.96 4.58
N GLY A 88 -10.06 -6.35 5.77
CA GLY A 88 -11.20 -5.63 6.32
C GLY A 88 -11.47 -4.27 5.67
N PHE A 89 -10.42 -3.54 5.28
CA PHE A 89 -10.55 -2.13 4.88
C PHE A 89 -10.05 -1.80 3.48
N VAL A 90 -9.26 -2.67 2.85
CA VAL A 90 -8.71 -2.41 1.51
C VAL A 90 -9.35 -3.31 0.48
N ALA A 91 -9.26 -4.63 0.63
CA ALA A 91 -9.77 -5.60 -0.33
C ALA A 91 -11.29 -5.45 -0.52
N THR A 92 -12.04 -5.38 0.57
CA THR A 92 -13.50 -5.25 0.58
C THR A 92 -13.96 -3.89 0.07
N VAL A 93 -13.32 -2.81 0.49
CA VAL A 93 -13.69 -1.44 0.09
C VAL A 93 -13.40 -1.22 -1.40
N THR A 94 -12.23 -1.65 -1.88
CA THR A 94 -11.86 -1.49 -3.30
C THR A 94 -12.61 -2.43 -4.23
N LEU A 95 -13.24 -3.49 -3.70
CA LEU A 95 -14.09 -4.40 -4.50
C LEU A 95 -15.27 -3.65 -5.12
N GLY A 96 -15.79 -2.63 -4.45
CA GLY A 96 -16.81 -1.75 -5.01
C GLY A 96 -16.41 -1.10 -6.33
N GLY A 97 -15.10 -0.89 -6.56
CA GLY A 97 -14.62 -0.40 -7.85
C GLY A 97 -14.86 -1.40 -8.99
N VAL A 98 -14.78 -2.71 -8.73
CA VAL A 98 -15.12 -3.74 -9.70
C VAL A 98 -16.63 -3.82 -9.91
N LEU A 99 -17.37 -3.87 -8.80
CA LEU A 99 -18.81 -4.10 -8.81
C LEU A 99 -19.60 -2.92 -9.38
N PHE A 100 -19.15 -1.69 -9.11
CA PHE A 100 -19.90 -0.47 -9.42
C PHE A 100 -19.16 0.48 -10.36
N ALA A 101 -17.82 0.55 -10.29
CA ALA A 101 -17.04 1.53 -11.05
C ALA A 101 -16.39 0.96 -12.33
N LYS A 102 -16.80 -0.24 -12.77
CA LYS A 102 -16.28 -0.91 -13.99
C LYS A 102 -14.76 -1.10 -14.00
N MET A 103 -14.12 -1.15 -12.83
CA MET A 103 -12.70 -1.51 -12.72
C MET A 103 -12.54 -2.98 -13.15
N SER A 104 -11.51 -3.27 -13.95
CA SER A 104 -11.24 -4.65 -14.35
C SER A 104 -10.77 -5.49 -13.16
N TRP A 105 -11.15 -6.78 -13.14
CA TRP A 105 -10.68 -7.73 -12.11
C TRP A 105 -9.15 -7.81 -12.06
N ASN A 106 -8.47 -7.72 -13.21
CA ASN A 106 -7.02 -7.76 -13.26
C ASN A 106 -6.40 -6.54 -12.57
N LEU A 107 -6.95 -5.34 -12.78
CA LEU A 107 -6.48 -4.12 -12.12
C LEU A 107 -6.77 -4.17 -10.62
N TYR A 108 -7.93 -4.69 -10.22
CA TYR A 108 -8.27 -4.92 -8.81
C TYR A 108 -7.24 -5.83 -8.13
N ILE A 109 -6.94 -6.99 -8.72
CA ILE A 109 -5.99 -7.96 -8.18
C ILE A 109 -4.59 -7.33 -8.10
N LEU A 110 -4.15 -6.65 -9.15
CA LEU A 110 -2.83 -6.02 -9.20
C LEU A 110 -2.67 -4.99 -8.07
N ASN A 111 -3.67 -4.12 -7.90
CA ASN A 111 -3.64 -3.07 -6.88
C ASN A 111 -3.77 -3.64 -5.46
N ASN A 112 -4.62 -4.65 -5.26
CA ASN A 112 -4.83 -5.24 -3.95
C ASN A 112 -3.69 -6.16 -3.51
N ALA A 113 -3.03 -6.87 -4.43
CA ALA A 113 -1.83 -7.63 -4.13
C ALA A 113 -0.69 -6.70 -3.66
N TYR A 114 -0.50 -5.56 -4.33
CA TYR A 114 0.40 -4.51 -3.88
C TYR A 114 0.10 -4.04 -2.46
N GLN A 115 -1.18 -3.73 -2.17
CA GLN A 115 -1.57 -3.23 -0.84
C GLN A 115 -1.41 -4.31 0.24
N LEU A 116 -1.72 -5.57 -0.06
CA LEU A 116 -1.51 -6.68 0.86
C LEU A 116 -0.04 -6.80 1.26
N ILE A 117 0.86 -6.85 0.27
CA ILE A 117 2.30 -6.96 0.52
C ILE A 117 2.80 -5.74 1.30
N SER A 118 2.35 -4.54 0.93
CA SER A 118 2.73 -3.30 1.61
C SER A 118 2.31 -3.31 3.07
N LEU A 119 1.05 -3.60 3.36
CA LEU A 119 0.53 -3.63 4.73
C LEU A 119 1.15 -4.75 5.57
N ALA A 120 1.43 -5.91 4.97
CA ALA A 120 2.13 -7.00 5.65
C ALA A 120 3.55 -6.58 6.05
N VAL A 121 4.31 -5.96 5.14
CA VAL A 121 5.67 -5.46 5.41
C VAL A 121 5.67 -4.35 6.45
N MET A 122 4.74 -3.39 6.34
CA MET A 122 4.60 -2.31 7.31
C MET A 122 4.26 -2.86 8.70
N GLY A 123 3.27 -3.77 8.79
CA GLY A 123 2.88 -4.40 10.04
C GLY A 123 4.03 -5.18 10.69
N ALA A 124 4.82 -5.90 9.88
CA ALA A 124 6.05 -6.56 10.31
C ALA A 124 7.07 -5.60 10.94
N ILE A 125 7.35 -4.48 10.27
CA ILE A 125 8.29 -3.45 10.74
C ILE A 125 7.80 -2.85 12.06
N LEU A 126 6.52 -2.49 12.11
CA LEU A 126 5.91 -1.83 13.26
C LEU A 126 5.86 -2.75 14.48
N ALA A 127 5.51 -4.03 14.32
CA ALA A 127 5.46 -5.00 15.41
C ALA A 127 6.84 -5.35 15.98
N LYS A 128 7.91 -5.22 15.19
CA LYS A 128 9.28 -5.43 15.65
C LYS A 128 9.79 -4.27 16.54
N TRP A 129 9.27 -3.06 16.34
CA TRP A 129 9.69 -1.84 17.05
C TRP A 129 8.68 -1.35 18.11
N GLY A 130 7.59 -2.08 18.32
CA GLY A 130 6.56 -1.83 19.35
C GLY A 130 6.66 -2.79 20.52
#